data_AF-A0A962WLN6-F1
#
_entry.id   AF-A0A962WLN6-F1
#
_cell.length_a   1.000
_cell.length_b   1.000
_cell.length_c   1.000
_cell.angle_alpha   90.00
_cell.angle_beta   90.00
_cell.angle_gamma   90.00
#
_symmetry.space_group_name_H-M   'P 1'
#
loop_
_entity.id
_entity.type
_entity.pdbx_description
1 polymer ?
#
loop_
_entity_poly.entity_id
_entity_poly.type
_entity_poly.pdbx_seq_one_letter_code
_entity_poly.pdbx_strand_id
1 'polypeptide(L)'
;MEPDLNYRFVSRLTRQTFALVLAGGRGSRLHELTAWRAKPAVPFGGKFRIIDFPLSNCVNSGIRRIGIATQYKAHSLIRHVHRGWSTFNDELGECIEILPASQRTGGEWYKGTIDAVYQNLDILRTHSPEYVLILSGDHIYKMD
;
A
#
# COMPACT_ATOMS: atom_id res chain seq x y z
N MET A 1 4.49 -9.88 37.23
CA MET A 1 4.91 -9.01 36.10
C MET A 1 3.61 -8.55 35.46
N GLU A 2 3.22 -7.32 35.74
CA GLU A 2 1.97 -6.73 35.22
C GLU A 2 2.13 -6.56 33.69
N PRO A 3 1.18 -7.04 32.87
CA PRO A 3 1.30 -6.87 31.43
C PRO A 3 1.21 -5.37 31.11
N ASP A 4 2.20 -4.85 30.39
CA ASP A 4 2.27 -3.44 30.00
C ASP A 4 1.04 -3.07 29.14
N LEU A 5 0.10 -2.35 29.74
CA LEU A 5 -1.16 -1.94 29.13
C LEU A 5 -0.93 -1.12 27.85
N ASN A 6 0.19 -0.38 27.80
CA ASN A 6 0.54 0.46 26.67
C ASN A 6 0.89 -0.38 25.43
N TYR A 7 1.65 -1.46 25.62
CA TYR A 7 1.99 -2.39 24.55
C TYR A 7 0.76 -3.11 23.98
N ARG A 8 -0.19 -3.50 24.85
CA ARG A 8 -1.47 -4.09 24.42
C ARG A 8 -2.31 -3.11 23.60
N PHE A 9 -2.33 -1.83 24.00
CA PHE A 9 -3.06 -0.79 23.27
C PHE A 9 -2.46 -0.55 21.88
N VAL A 10 -1.14 -0.36 21.78
CA VAL A 10 -0.44 -0.17 20.49
C VAL A 10 -0.64 -1.38 19.57
N SER A 11 -0.51 -2.59 20.10
CA SER A 11 -0.77 -3.81 19.32
C SER A 11 -2.21 -3.90 18.83
N ARG A 12 -3.18 -3.34 19.56
CA ARG A 12 -4.59 -3.34 19.16
C ARG A 12 -4.83 -2.30 18.07
N LEU A 13 -4.29 -1.08 18.23
CA LEU A 13 -4.37 0.00 17.24
C LEU A 13 -3.86 -0.47 15.87
N THR A 14 -2.69 -1.08 15.82
CA THR A 14 -2.04 -1.51 14.57
C THR A 14 -2.79 -2.67 13.92
N ARG A 15 -3.30 -3.64 14.71
CA ARG A 15 -4.17 -4.72 14.23
C ARG A 15 -5.52 -4.24 13.71
N GLN A 16 -6.07 -3.16 14.27
CA GLN A 16 -7.36 -2.59 13.86
C GLN A 16 -7.24 -1.58 12.71
N THR A 17 -6.02 -1.29 12.27
CA THR A 17 -5.72 -0.40 11.14
C THR A 17 -5.68 -1.16 9.81
N PHE A 18 -6.13 -0.52 8.73
CA PHE A 18 -5.89 -0.93 7.35
C PHE A 18 -5.07 0.16 6.64
N ALA A 19 -3.93 -0.20 6.07
CA ALA A 19 -3.10 0.74 5.33
C ALA A 19 -3.46 0.74 3.85
N LEU A 20 -3.77 1.91 3.29
CA LEU A 20 -3.98 2.11 1.87
C LEU A 20 -2.81 2.90 1.28
N VAL A 21 -1.95 2.21 0.53
CA VAL A 21 -0.78 2.77 -0.14
C VAL A 21 -1.14 3.20 -1.55
N LEU A 22 -1.03 4.50 -1.81
CA LEU A 22 -1.37 5.13 -3.08
C LEU A 22 -0.17 5.07 -4.02
N ALA A 23 -0.21 4.13 -4.97
CA ALA A 23 0.87 3.82 -5.90
C ALA A 23 0.57 4.26 -7.35
N GLY A 24 -0.28 5.28 -7.53
CA GLY A 24 -0.67 5.81 -8.84
C GLY A 24 0.28 6.83 -9.46
N GLY A 25 1.36 7.23 -8.76
CA GLY A 25 2.25 8.31 -9.18
C GLY A 25 2.93 8.04 -10.55
N ARG A 26 2.58 8.83 -11.56
CA ARG A 26 3.22 8.79 -12.89
C ARG A 26 4.70 9.20 -12.84
N GLY A 27 5.07 10.09 -11.92
CA GLY A 27 6.46 10.54 -11.75
C GLY A 27 7.03 11.28 -12.96
N SER A 28 6.22 12.06 -13.67
CA SER A 28 6.61 12.74 -14.93
C SER A 28 7.92 13.53 -14.87
N ARG A 29 8.27 14.05 -13.69
CA ARG A 29 9.53 14.78 -13.43
C ARG A 29 10.79 13.91 -13.44
N LEU A 30 10.63 12.57 -13.46
CA LEU A 30 11.73 11.60 -13.56
C LEU A 30 12.00 11.17 -15.02
N HIS A 31 11.29 11.77 -15.99
CA HIS A 31 11.50 11.55 -17.42
C HIS A 31 11.56 10.04 -17.77
N GLU A 32 12.63 9.61 -18.44
CA GLU A 32 12.81 8.26 -18.98
C GLU A 32 12.75 7.16 -17.91
N LEU A 33 13.11 7.47 -16.66
CA LEU A 33 13.07 6.50 -15.54
C LEU A 33 11.66 5.97 -15.26
N THR A 34 10.63 6.76 -15.60
CA THR A 34 9.21 6.41 -15.46
C THR A 34 8.51 6.18 -16.80
N ALA A 35 9.27 6.10 -17.89
CA ALA A 35 8.70 5.96 -19.24
C ALA A 35 7.90 4.66 -19.41
N TRP A 36 8.22 3.59 -18.68
CA TRP A 36 7.56 2.28 -18.82
C TRP A 36 7.14 1.65 -17.48
N ARG A 37 7.33 2.36 -16.37
CA ARG A 37 7.03 1.89 -15.01
C ARG A 37 6.44 3.01 -14.15
N ALA A 38 5.65 2.65 -13.15
CA ALA A 38 5.19 3.60 -12.14
C ALA A 38 6.37 4.11 -11.28
N LYS A 39 6.29 5.34 -10.74
CA LYS A 39 7.30 5.88 -9.82
C LYS A 39 7.58 4.98 -8.62
N PRO A 40 6.57 4.37 -7.96
CA PRO A 40 6.79 3.39 -6.88
C PRO A 40 7.66 2.18 -7.28
N ALA A 41 7.70 1.83 -8.56
CA ALA A 41 8.47 0.70 -9.08
C ALA A 41 9.90 1.06 -9.52
N VAL A 42 10.32 2.31 -9.30
CA VAL A 42 11.69 2.74 -9.59
C VAL A 42 12.64 2.04 -8.60
N PRO A 43 13.76 1.46 -9.06
CA PRO A 43 14.75 0.84 -8.19
C PRO A 43 15.45 1.89 -7.33
N PHE A 44 15.76 1.53 -6.09
CA PHE A 44 16.47 2.37 -5.14
C PHE A 44 17.40 1.52 -4.26
N GLY A 45 18.58 2.04 -3.91
CA GLY A 45 19.49 1.35 -2.98
C GLY A 45 19.97 -0.04 -3.45
N GLY A 46 20.08 -0.25 -4.77
CA GLY A 46 20.60 -1.48 -5.39
C GLY A 46 19.63 -2.66 -5.44
N LYS A 47 18.89 -2.93 -4.36
CA LYS A 47 18.00 -4.10 -4.25
C LYS A 47 16.52 -3.79 -4.03
N PHE A 48 16.18 -2.56 -3.67
CA PHE A 48 14.83 -2.18 -3.31
C PHE A 48 14.14 -1.41 -4.44
N ARG A 49 12.85 -1.20 -4.27
CA ARG A 49 12.05 -0.20 -4.99
C ARG A 49 11.46 0.79 -4.00
N ILE A 50 11.04 1.94 -4.50
CA ILE A 50 10.49 3.00 -3.65
C ILE A 50 9.31 2.49 -2.80
N ILE A 51 8.44 1.65 -3.37
CA ILE A 51 7.30 1.06 -2.64
C ILE A 51 7.71 0.21 -1.42
N ASP A 52 8.93 -0.32 -1.38
CA ASP A 52 9.35 -1.18 -0.28
C ASP A 52 9.46 -0.42 1.04
N PHE A 53 9.70 0.89 1.00
CA PHE A 53 9.80 1.75 2.19
C PHE A 53 8.46 1.88 2.93
N PRO A 54 7.36 2.36 2.32
CA PRO A 54 6.07 2.41 3.00
C PRO A 54 5.56 1.03 3.41
N LEU A 55 5.78 -0.02 2.59
CA LEU A 55 5.40 -1.39 2.97
C LEU A 55 6.18 -1.91 4.19
N SER A 56 7.49 -1.68 4.22
CA SER A 56 8.32 -2.05 5.37
C SER A 56 7.92 -1.28 6.62
N ASN A 57 7.58 0.00 6.51
CA ASN A 57 7.09 0.79 7.64
C ASN A 57 5.81 0.18 8.20
N CYS A 58 4.81 -0.12 7.34
CA CYS A 58 3.58 -0.80 7.79
C CYS A 58 3.88 -2.11 8.53
N VAL A 59 4.69 -2.99 7.94
CA VAL A 59 4.98 -4.30 8.53
C VAL A 59 5.77 -4.18 9.83
N ASN A 60 6.75 -3.29 9.89
CA ASN A 60 7.58 -3.08 11.09
C ASN A 60 6.78 -2.43 12.23
N SER A 61 5.80 -1.58 11.91
CA SER A 61 4.84 -1.01 12.87
C SER A 61 3.70 -1.98 13.24
N GLY A 62 3.69 -3.20 12.69
CA GLY A 62 2.68 -4.21 13.01
C GLY A 62 1.34 -4.08 12.26
N ILE A 63 1.28 -3.22 11.24
CA ILE A 63 0.13 -3.09 10.33
C ILE A 63 0.26 -4.14 9.23
N ARG A 64 -0.57 -5.18 9.29
CA ARG A 64 -0.50 -6.37 8.42
C ARG A 64 -1.59 -6.46 7.36
N ARG A 65 -2.52 -5.50 7.33
CA ARG A 65 -3.58 -5.38 6.32
C ARG A 65 -3.29 -4.17 5.44
N ILE A 66 -2.87 -4.42 4.21
CA ILE A 66 -2.33 -3.39 3.32
C ILE A 66 -2.96 -3.51 1.94
N GLY A 67 -3.63 -2.46 1.47
CA GLY A 67 -4.07 -2.30 0.09
C GLY A 67 -3.12 -1.40 -0.69
N ILE A 68 -2.80 -1.77 -1.93
CA ILE A 68 -1.96 -0.98 -2.84
C ILE A 68 -2.80 -0.51 -4.02
N ALA A 69 -3.19 0.76 -4.01
CA ALA A 69 -3.95 1.37 -5.10
C ALA A 69 -3.02 1.69 -6.29
N THR A 70 -3.17 0.96 -7.39
CA THR A 70 -2.34 1.10 -8.59
C THR A 70 -3.14 1.68 -9.75
N GLN A 71 -2.49 2.43 -10.64
CA GLN A 71 -3.18 3.07 -11.77
C GLN A 71 -2.35 2.96 -13.04
N TYR A 72 -1.26 3.73 -13.13
CA TYR A 72 -0.46 3.84 -14.35
C TYR A 72 0.67 2.81 -14.42
N LYS A 73 0.83 2.12 -15.56
CA LYS A 73 1.98 1.23 -15.87
C LYS A 73 2.41 0.33 -14.71
N ALA A 74 1.42 -0.26 -14.05
CA ALA A 74 1.58 -0.97 -12.80
C ALA A 74 2.16 -2.39 -12.95
N HIS A 75 2.26 -2.94 -14.16
CA HIS A 75 2.68 -4.33 -14.35
C HIS A 75 3.99 -4.69 -13.64
N SER A 76 5.02 -3.83 -13.76
CA SER A 76 6.30 -4.07 -13.08
C SER A 76 6.16 -4.01 -11.55
N LEU A 77 5.30 -3.12 -11.03
CA LEU A 77 5.00 -2.98 -9.60
C LEU A 77 4.27 -4.23 -9.08
N ILE A 78 3.22 -4.65 -9.77
CA ILE A 78 2.41 -5.82 -9.44
C ILE A 78 3.30 -7.07 -9.34
N ARG A 79 4.17 -7.28 -10.34
CA ARG A 79 5.11 -8.39 -10.35
C ARG A 79 6.10 -8.35 -9.19
N HIS A 80 6.51 -7.16 -8.75
CA HIS A 80 7.42 -6.99 -7.61
C HIS A 80 6.74 -7.31 -6.29
N VAL A 81 5.54 -6.77 -6.08
CA VAL A 81 4.73 -7.06 -4.88
C VAL A 81 4.45 -8.56 -4.80
N HIS A 82 3.98 -9.19 -5.87
CA HIS A 82 3.72 -10.63 -5.87
C HIS A 82 4.96 -11.49 -5.56
N ARG A 83 6.17 -11.03 -5.91
CA ARG A 83 7.41 -11.79 -5.68
C ARG A 83 8.04 -11.54 -4.32
N GLY A 84 8.00 -10.29 -3.84
CA GLY A 84 8.68 -9.87 -2.62
C GLY A 84 7.78 -9.80 -1.39
N TRP A 85 6.46 -9.75 -1.59
CA TRP A 85 5.48 -9.43 -0.56
C TRP A 85 4.30 -10.43 -0.55
N SER A 86 4.52 -11.68 -0.96
CA SER A 86 3.50 -12.75 -0.99
C SER A 86 3.48 -13.65 0.24
N THR A 87 4.35 -13.45 1.22
CA THR A 87 4.47 -14.29 2.43
C THR A 87 3.41 -13.99 3.50
N PHE A 88 2.29 -13.37 3.14
CA PHE A 88 1.23 -13.02 4.09
C PHE A 88 0.25 -14.18 4.23
N ASN A 89 -0.15 -14.47 5.47
CA ASN A 89 -1.12 -15.52 5.75
C ASN A 89 -2.52 -14.92 5.92
N ASP A 90 -3.36 -15.13 4.92
CA ASP A 90 -4.74 -14.66 4.91
C ASP A 90 -5.56 -15.26 6.08
N GLU A 91 -5.22 -16.47 6.53
CA GLU A 91 -5.86 -17.12 7.69
C GLU A 91 -5.57 -16.39 9.01
N LEU A 92 -4.48 -15.61 9.08
CA LEU A 92 -4.16 -14.76 10.23
C LEU A 92 -4.74 -13.34 10.09
N GLY A 93 -5.53 -13.09 9.04
CA GLY A 93 -6.04 -11.76 8.71
C GLY A 93 -4.95 -10.80 8.22
N GLU A 94 -3.82 -11.33 7.76
CA GLU A 94 -2.74 -10.54 7.16
C GLU A 94 -2.86 -10.59 5.63
N CYS A 95 -2.88 -9.42 4.98
CA CYS A 95 -2.99 -9.34 3.54
C CYS A 95 -2.19 -8.17 2.96
N ILE A 96 -1.61 -8.42 1.78
CA ILE A 96 -1.19 -7.36 0.86
C ILE A 96 -1.96 -7.56 -0.43
N GLU A 97 -2.93 -6.70 -0.67
CA GLU A 97 -3.80 -6.76 -1.84
C GLU A 97 -3.49 -5.63 -2.83
N ILE A 98 -3.53 -5.96 -4.12
CA ILE A 98 -3.34 -4.97 -5.18
C ILE A 98 -4.72 -4.53 -5.64
N LEU A 99 -4.96 -3.22 -5.55
CA LEU A 99 -6.20 -2.58 -5.92
C LEU A 99 -5.99 -1.84 -7.25
N PRO A 100 -6.18 -2.51 -8.40
CA PRO A 100 -6.04 -1.84 -9.68
C PRO A 100 -7.14 -0.80 -9.85
N ALA A 101 -6.80 0.32 -10.49
CA ALA A 101 -7.78 1.26 -11.02
C ALA A 101 -8.75 0.48 -11.90
N SER A 102 -9.94 0.25 -11.37
CA SER A 102 -10.95 -0.57 -12.02
C SER A 102 -11.86 0.36 -12.81
N GLN A 103 -12.17 -0.03 -14.03
CA GLN A 103 -13.26 0.58 -14.80
C GLN A 103 -14.65 0.24 -14.22
N ARG A 104 -14.74 -0.41 -13.05
CA ARG A 104 -15.96 -0.95 -12.43
C ARG A 104 -17.10 0.06 -12.28
N THR A 105 -16.82 1.34 -12.13
CA THR A 105 -17.83 2.39 -11.94
C THR A 105 -18.01 3.33 -13.12
N GLY A 106 -17.33 3.12 -14.26
CA GLY A 106 -17.58 3.94 -15.45
C GLY A 106 -16.44 4.11 -16.45
N GLY A 107 -15.52 3.15 -16.58
CA GLY A 107 -14.49 3.23 -17.63
C GLY A 107 -13.32 4.20 -17.36
N GLU A 108 -13.43 5.06 -16.35
CA GLU A 108 -12.45 6.12 -16.10
C GLU A 108 -11.35 5.73 -15.10
N TRP A 109 -10.15 6.25 -15.34
CA TRP A 109 -9.04 6.20 -14.40
C TRP A 109 -9.38 7.00 -13.13
N TYR A 110 -8.64 6.78 -12.02
CA TYR A 110 -8.77 7.63 -10.84
C TYR A 110 -8.59 9.10 -11.21
N LYS A 111 -9.60 9.91 -10.89
CA LYS A 111 -9.61 11.38 -11.09
C LYS A 111 -8.64 12.09 -10.17
N GLY A 112 -8.20 11.41 -9.11
CA GLY A 112 -7.19 11.87 -8.18
C GLY A 112 -7.01 10.91 -7.01
N THR A 113 -6.21 11.32 -6.03
CA THR A 113 -5.88 10.50 -4.86
C THR A 113 -7.10 10.12 -4.02
N ILE A 114 -8.01 11.07 -3.79
CA ILE A 114 -9.25 10.82 -3.04
C ILE A 114 -10.20 9.91 -3.82
N ASP A 115 -10.26 10.05 -5.14
CA ASP A 115 -11.07 9.17 -6.00
C ASP A 115 -10.55 7.73 -5.95
N ALA A 116 -9.24 7.52 -5.83
CA ALA A 116 -8.67 6.20 -5.61
C ALA A 116 -9.13 5.57 -4.28
N VAL A 117 -9.29 6.37 -3.21
CA VAL A 117 -9.86 5.87 -1.95
C VAL A 117 -11.35 5.56 -2.12
N TYR A 118 -12.09 6.47 -2.75
CA TYR A 118 -13.54 6.34 -2.95
C TYR A 118 -13.93 5.12 -3.77
N GLN A 119 -13.25 4.87 -4.90
CA GLN A 119 -13.52 3.71 -5.75
C GLN A 119 -13.18 2.38 -5.07
N ASN A 120 -12.33 2.37 -4.05
CA ASN A 120 -11.98 1.17 -3.28
C ASN A 120 -12.72 1.08 -1.93
N LEU A 121 -13.75 1.91 -1.73
CA LEU A 121 -14.47 1.96 -0.45
C LEU A 121 -15.16 0.62 -0.12
N ASP A 122 -15.64 -0.11 -1.13
CA ASP A 122 -16.26 -1.42 -0.92
C ASP A 122 -15.27 -2.44 -0.36
N ILE A 123 -14.01 -2.38 -0.79
CA ILE A 123 -12.95 -3.24 -0.29
C ILE A 123 -12.60 -2.87 1.16
N LEU A 124 -12.47 -1.57 1.45
CA LEU A 124 -12.28 -1.08 2.82
C LEU A 124 -13.43 -1.53 3.74
N ARG A 125 -14.67 -1.53 3.24
CA ARG A 125 -15.85 -2.01 3.98
C ARG A 125 -15.78 -3.51 4.26
N THR A 126 -15.33 -4.33 3.29
CA THR A 126 -15.13 -5.77 3.49
C THR A 126 -14.13 -6.06 4.61
N HIS A 127 -13.05 -5.29 4.71
CA HIS A 127 -12.04 -5.43 5.78
C HIS A 127 -12.50 -4.89 7.13
N SER A 128 -13.54 -4.06 7.16
CA SER A 128 -14.13 -3.45 8.37
C SER A 128 -13.07 -2.93 9.38
N PRO A 129 -12.10 -2.10 8.96
CA PRO A 129 -11.10 -1.57 9.86
C PRO A 129 -11.68 -0.45 10.75
N GLU A 130 -11.12 -0.27 11.94
CA GLU A 130 -11.45 0.87 12.81
C GLU A 130 -10.72 2.13 12.36
N TYR A 131 -9.52 1.95 11.80
CA TYR A 131 -8.66 3.03 11.32
C TYR A 131 -8.18 2.75 9.89
N VAL A 132 -8.09 3.81 9.09
CA VAL A 132 -7.51 3.74 7.75
C VAL A 132 -6.29 4.65 7.70
N LEU A 133 -5.12 4.06 7.42
CA LEU A 133 -3.87 4.78 7.25
C LEU A 133 -3.62 5.01 5.76
N ILE A 134 -3.58 6.26 5.31
CA ILE A 134 -3.33 6.61 3.91
C ILE A 134 -1.85 6.97 3.72
N LEU A 135 -1.16 6.27 2.82
CA LEU A 135 0.27 6.46 2.57
C LEU A 135 0.57 6.76 1.11
N SER A 136 1.60 7.57 0.86
CA SER A 136 2.17 7.71 -0.49
C SER A 136 3.13 6.56 -0.79
N GLY A 137 2.95 5.89 -1.92
CA GLY A 137 3.79 4.77 -2.35
C GLY A 137 5.11 5.18 -3.02
N ASP A 138 5.39 6.48 -3.12
CA ASP A 138 6.45 7.04 -3.95
C ASP A 138 7.46 7.92 -3.19
N HIS A 139 7.49 7.78 -1.86
CA HIS A 139 8.43 8.45 -0.96
C HIS A 139 9.33 7.44 -0.25
N ILE A 140 10.54 7.90 0.09
CA ILE A 140 11.56 7.12 0.78
C ILE A 140 11.71 7.71 2.18
N TYR A 141 11.33 6.95 3.20
CA TYR A 141 11.33 7.39 4.59
C TYR A 141 11.28 6.19 5.52
N LYS A 142 11.66 6.40 6.79
CA LYS A 142 11.44 5.48 7.89
C LYS A 142 10.61 6.19 8.94
N MET A 143 9.47 5.60 9.29
CA MET A 143 8.52 6.19 10.23
C MET A 143 7.81 5.05 10.95
N ASP A 144 7.58 5.25 12.24
CA ASP A 144 6.76 4.40 13.13
C ASP A 144 5.67 5.29 13.73
#